data_AF-A0A444XYT3-F1
#
_entry.id   AF-A0A444XYT3-F1
#
_cell.length_a   1.000
_cell.length_b   1.000
_cell.length_c   1.000
_cell.angle_alpha   90.00
_cell.angle_beta   90.00
_cell.angle_gamma   90.00
#
_symmetry.space_group_name_H-M   'P 1'
#
loop_
_entity.id
_entity.type
_entity.pdbx_description
1 polymer ?
#
loop_
_entity_poly.entity_id
_entity_poly.type
_entity_poly.pdbx_seq_one_letter_code
_entity_poly.pdbx_strand_id
1 'polypeptide(L)'
;MSTLVERWRPETHAFHLPVSKVTITLDDVLHIFGLPINRDLVTDKSDNSHSFLVENCMAILDRQPRPHDHTLGKVNLAWVWQCRDTEPLNTQESIERYVRAHIFYLLGTVVFPDKSTNSVNSKFLPLLRHFYHIPNYSWGQLV
;
A
#
# COMPACT_ATOMS: atom_id res chain seq x y z
N MET A 1 -22.58 0.52 -18.30
CA MET A 1 -23.25 -0.46 -17.42
C MET A 1 -22.59 -0.35 -16.06
N SER A 2 -23.06 0.61 -15.24
CA SER A 2 -22.35 1.13 -14.07
C SER A 2 -23.01 0.58 -12.80
N THR A 3 -22.51 -0.55 -12.29
CA THR A 3 -23.11 -1.30 -11.17
C THR A 3 -22.57 -0.88 -9.78
N LEU A 4 -21.75 0.18 -9.70
CA LEU A 4 -21.14 0.63 -8.44
C LEU A 4 -21.97 1.71 -7.70
N VAL A 5 -22.94 2.34 -8.37
CA VAL A 5 -23.72 3.45 -7.80
C VAL A 5 -24.86 2.96 -6.87
N GLU A 6 -25.28 1.71 -6.98
CA GLU A 6 -26.49 1.20 -6.30
C GLU A 6 -26.33 0.87 -4.79
N ARG A 7 -25.16 1.11 -4.18
CA ARG A 7 -24.89 0.74 -2.77
C ARG A 7 -24.29 1.84 -1.90
N TRP A 8 -24.37 3.09 -2.37
CA TRP A 8 -24.04 4.25 -1.55
C TRP A 8 -25.04 4.38 -0.39
N ARG A 9 -24.55 4.39 0.85
CA ARG A 9 -25.32 4.77 2.05
C ARG A 9 -25.00 6.24 2.36
N PRO A 10 -25.84 7.20 1.92
CA PRO A 10 -25.59 8.61 2.18
C PRO A 10 -25.55 8.95 3.67
N GLU A 11 -26.13 8.10 4.53
CA GLU A 11 -26.20 8.34 5.98
C GLU A 11 -24.88 8.07 6.72
N THR A 12 -24.02 7.19 6.19
CA THR A 12 -22.74 6.82 6.85
C THR A 12 -21.52 7.11 5.99
N HIS A 13 -21.71 7.67 4.80
CA HIS A 13 -20.65 7.87 3.80
C HIS A 13 -19.80 6.61 3.53
N ALA A 14 -20.41 5.42 3.63
CA ALA A 14 -19.72 4.14 3.53
C ALA A 14 -20.33 3.24 2.45
N PHE A 15 -19.49 2.44 1.80
CA PHE A 15 -19.91 1.42 0.86
C PHE A 15 -19.87 0.03 1.50
N HIS A 16 -20.92 -0.76 1.29
CA HIS A 16 -20.95 -2.16 1.72
C HIS A 16 -20.59 -3.08 0.54
N LEU A 17 -19.31 -3.43 0.45
CA LEU A 17 -18.78 -4.37 -0.55
C LEU A 17 -18.90 -5.81 0.00
N PRO A 18 -19.74 -6.67 -0.58
CA PRO A 18 -19.78 -8.08 -0.21
C PRO A 18 -18.46 -8.74 -0.69
N VAL A 19 -17.62 -9.10 0.28
CA VAL A 19 -16.27 -9.65 0.10
C VAL A 19 -16.21 -10.88 -0.81
N SER A 20 -17.33 -11.56 -1.09
CA SER A 20 -17.34 -12.84 -1.81
C SER A 20 -17.34 -12.76 -3.34
N LYS A 21 -17.40 -11.58 -3.96
CA LYS A 21 -17.43 -11.46 -5.44
C LYS A 21 -16.63 -10.30 -6.04
N VAL A 22 -15.95 -9.50 -5.22
CA VAL A 22 -15.18 -8.36 -5.71
C VAL A 22 -13.70 -8.70 -5.64
N THR A 23 -13.09 -8.95 -6.80
CA THR A 23 -11.64 -9.01 -6.93
C THR A 23 -11.15 -7.57 -7.02
N ILE A 24 -10.74 -7.00 -5.88
CA ILE A 24 -10.06 -5.71 -5.87
C ILE A 24 -8.71 -5.92 -6.58
N THR A 25 -8.52 -5.31 -7.74
CA THR A 25 -7.29 -5.43 -8.51
C THR A 25 -6.25 -4.42 -8.03
N LEU A 26 -4.98 -4.64 -8.37
CA LEU A 26 -3.94 -3.65 -8.11
C LEU A 26 -4.31 -2.30 -8.74
N ASP A 27 -4.89 -2.30 -9.94
CA ASP A 27 -5.32 -1.09 -10.64
C ASP A 27 -6.36 -0.30 -9.82
N ASP A 28 -7.36 -0.97 -9.26
CA ASP A 28 -8.38 -0.34 -8.40
C ASP A 28 -7.74 0.28 -7.14
N VAL A 29 -6.78 -0.40 -6.54
CA VAL A 29 -6.05 0.07 -5.35
C VAL A 29 -5.18 1.26 -5.72
N LEU A 30 -4.42 1.18 -6.82
CA LEU A 30 -3.62 2.27 -7.34
C LEU A 30 -4.51 3.49 -7.66
N HIS A 31 -5.70 3.28 -8.23
CA HIS A 31 -6.68 4.32 -8.51
C HIS A 31 -7.21 5.00 -7.24
N ILE A 32 -7.61 4.21 -6.23
CA ILE A 32 -8.10 4.73 -4.94
C ILE A 32 -7.02 5.55 -4.25
N PHE A 33 -5.79 5.07 -4.29
CA PHE A 33 -4.64 5.76 -3.71
C PHE A 33 -4.04 6.82 -4.63
N GLY A 34 -4.63 7.06 -5.81
CA GLY A 34 -4.19 7.99 -6.84
C GLY A 34 -2.78 7.74 -7.42
N LEU A 35 -2.16 6.60 -7.09
CA LEU A 35 -0.81 6.24 -7.52
C LEU A 35 -0.72 6.26 -9.05
N PRO A 36 0.38 6.77 -9.63
CA PRO A 36 0.51 6.88 -11.08
C PRO A 36 0.32 5.52 -11.74
N ILE A 37 -0.74 5.39 -12.53
CA ILE A 37 -1.12 4.18 -13.30
C ILE A 37 -0.26 4.11 -14.57
N ASN A 38 1.01 4.52 -14.51
CA ASN A 38 1.86 4.33 -15.68
C ASN A 38 2.10 2.82 -15.78
N ARG A 39 1.48 2.22 -16.80
CA ARG A 39 1.39 0.77 -17.04
C ARG A 39 2.72 0.09 -17.32
N ASP A 40 3.81 0.85 -17.30
CA ASP A 40 5.14 0.28 -17.10
C ASP A 40 5.18 -0.24 -15.68
N LEU A 41 4.73 -1.49 -15.50
CA LEU A 41 4.99 -2.28 -14.31
C LEU A 41 6.41 -1.95 -13.85
N VAL A 42 6.52 -1.20 -12.75
CA VAL A 42 7.77 -1.07 -12.03
C VAL A 42 8.02 -2.46 -11.45
N THR A 43 8.63 -3.31 -12.26
CA THR A 43 9.31 -4.61 -12.02
C THR A 43 9.17 -5.55 -13.23
N ASP A 44 9.74 -5.18 -14.38
CA ASP A 44 10.22 -6.19 -15.37
C ASP A 44 11.34 -7.07 -14.78
N LYS A 45 11.92 -6.65 -13.65
CA LYS A 45 12.75 -7.51 -12.80
C LYS A 45 12.16 -7.57 -11.40
N SER A 46 11.46 -8.67 -11.11
CA SER A 46 11.20 -9.14 -9.75
C SER A 46 12.55 -9.48 -9.11
N ASP A 47 13.29 -8.46 -8.69
CA ASP A 47 14.52 -8.64 -7.94
C ASP A 47 14.15 -9.00 -6.50
N ASN A 48 14.10 -10.30 -6.20
CA ASN A 48 13.89 -10.80 -4.85
C ASN A 48 15.19 -10.76 -4.01
N SER A 49 16.22 -10.03 -4.47
CA SER A 49 17.46 -9.88 -3.73
C SER A 49 17.24 -9.19 -2.38
N HIS A 50 18.06 -9.59 -1.41
CA HIS A 50 18.09 -8.95 -0.10
C HIS A 50 18.43 -7.45 -0.21
N SER A 51 19.34 -7.08 -1.12
CA SER A 51 19.71 -5.69 -1.38
C SER A 51 18.53 -4.86 -1.86
N PHE A 52 17.74 -5.37 -2.81
CA PHE A 52 16.55 -4.67 -3.30
C PHE A 52 15.53 -4.44 -2.18
N LEU A 53 15.29 -5.46 -1.34
CA LEU A 53 14.38 -5.36 -0.21
C LEU A 53 14.85 -4.30 0.78
N VAL A 54 16.11 -4.34 1.19
CA VAL A 54 16.68 -3.39 2.17
C VAL A 54 16.66 -1.97 1.64
N GLU A 55 17.08 -1.75 0.39
CA GLU A 55 17.11 -0.41 -0.22
C GLU A 55 15.70 0.20 -0.30
N ASN A 56 14.71 -0.58 -0.69
CA ASN A 56 13.33 -0.11 -0.76
C ASN A 56 12.72 0.09 0.62
N CYS A 57 13.01 -0.77 1.60
CA CYS A 57 12.57 -0.56 2.99
C CYS A 57 13.15 0.73 3.57
N MET A 58 14.44 1.00 3.34
CA MET A 58 15.05 2.26 3.75
C MET A 58 14.42 3.46 3.05
N ALA A 59 14.22 3.40 1.73
CA ALA A 59 13.63 4.52 0.99
C ALA A 59 12.17 4.83 1.39
N ILE A 60 11.39 3.83 1.79
CA ILE A 60 9.95 3.97 2.06
C ILE A 60 9.64 4.15 3.54
N LEU A 61 10.29 3.37 4.39
CA LEU A 61 10.01 3.27 5.81
C LEU A 61 11.11 3.90 6.66
N ASP A 62 12.20 4.36 6.04
CA ASP A 62 13.41 4.87 6.70
C ASP A 62 13.98 3.90 7.76
N ARG A 63 13.75 2.60 7.52
CA ARG A 63 14.12 1.53 8.44
C ARG A 63 14.61 0.30 7.70
N GLN A 64 15.64 -0.30 8.29
CA GLN A 64 16.21 -1.54 7.79
C GLN A 64 15.56 -2.74 8.51
N PRO A 65 15.02 -3.72 7.76
CA PRO A 65 14.54 -4.96 8.35
C PRO A 65 15.72 -5.85 8.79
N ARG A 66 15.59 -6.48 9.97
CA ARG A 66 16.57 -7.45 10.46
C ARG A 66 16.40 -8.80 9.74
N PRO A 67 17.35 -9.75 9.88
CA PRO A 67 17.24 -11.07 9.25
C PRO A 67 15.96 -11.85 9.59
N HIS A 68 15.33 -11.60 10.74
CA HIS A 68 14.06 -12.22 11.14
C HIS A 68 12.82 -11.47 10.65
N ASP A 69 12.99 -10.24 10.17
CA ASP A 69 11.89 -9.38 9.71
C ASP A 69 11.54 -9.60 8.24
N HIS A 70 12.29 -10.45 7.53
CA HIS A 70 12.06 -10.73 6.12
C HIS A 70 12.49 -12.15 5.74
N THR A 71 11.92 -12.68 4.66
CA THR A 71 12.27 -13.98 4.11
C THR A 71 12.02 -13.96 2.61
N LEU A 72 13.06 -14.27 1.82
CA LEU A 72 12.94 -14.57 0.39
C LEU A 72 12.15 -13.51 -0.41
N GLY A 73 12.50 -12.22 -0.25
CA GLY A 73 11.82 -11.11 -0.91
C GLY A 73 10.47 -10.72 -0.30
N LYS A 74 10.17 -11.17 0.92
CA LYS A 74 8.96 -10.78 1.66
C LYS A 74 9.33 -10.15 2.98
N VAL A 75 8.57 -9.14 3.39
CA VAL A 75 8.72 -8.44 4.67
C VAL A 75 7.62 -8.90 5.63
N ASN A 76 7.96 -9.13 6.89
CA ASN A 76 7.03 -9.54 7.93
C ASN A 76 6.06 -8.40 8.25
N LEU A 77 4.76 -8.69 8.31
CA LEU A 77 3.71 -7.71 8.62
C LEU A 77 3.84 -7.15 10.04
N ALA A 78 4.33 -7.93 11.00
CA ALA A 78 4.61 -7.46 12.35
C ALA A 78 5.67 -6.35 12.37
N TRP A 79 6.70 -6.47 11.52
CA TRP A 79 7.73 -5.45 11.39
C TRP A 79 7.20 -4.19 10.69
N VAL A 80 6.38 -4.34 9.64
CA VAL A 80 5.71 -3.20 8.98
C VAL A 80 4.82 -2.47 9.97
N TRP A 81 4.09 -3.22 10.81
CA TRP A 81 3.24 -2.67 11.85
C TRP A 81 4.04 -1.87 12.88
N GLN A 82 5.18 -2.40 13.34
CA GLN A 82 6.09 -1.67 14.21
C GLN A 82 6.58 -0.38 13.55
N CYS A 83 7.03 -0.43 12.29
CA CYS A 83 7.50 0.75 11.56
C CYS A 83 6.42 1.85 11.47
N ARG A 84 5.15 1.45 11.36
CA ARG A 84 4.03 2.39 11.32
C ARG A 84 3.83 3.12 12.64
N ASP A 85 3.88 2.40 13.77
CA ASP A 85 3.48 2.93 15.08
C ASP A 85 4.67 3.37 15.97
N THR A 86 5.90 3.41 15.43
CA THR A 86 7.12 3.74 16.19
C THR A 86 7.28 5.24 16.50
N GLU A 87 6.80 6.13 15.63
CA GLU A 87 7.05 7.58 15.74
C GLU A 87 5.77 8.41 15.84
N PRO A 88 5.81 9.54 16.57
CA PRO A 88 4.70 10.49 16.61
C PRO A 88 4.47 11.14 15.24
N LEU A 89 3.20 11.31 14.87
CA LEU A 89 2.76 11.91 13.61
C LEU A 89 2.81 13.45 13.66
N ASN A 90 3.97 14.01 13.95
CA ASN A 90 4.18 15.43 14.19
C ASN A 90 4.87 16.18 13.03
N THR A 91 5.49 15.47 12.09
CA THR A 91 6.11 16.05 10.89
C THR A 91 5.44 15.50 9.64
N GLN A 92 5.55 16.25 8.54
CA GLN A 92 5.10 15.78 7.24
C GLN A 92 5.77 14.44 6.90
N GLU A 93 7.08 14.32 7.08
CA GLU A 93 7.82 13.08 6.81
C GLU A 93 7.33 11.87 7.65
N SER A 94 6.93 12.08 8.91
CA SER A 94 6.42 10.98 9.74
C SER A 94 5.01 10.55 9.35
N ILE A 95 4.14 11.50 8.99
CA ILE A 95 2.81 11.21 8.43
C ILE A 95 2.94 10.45 7.12
N GLU A 96 3.83 10.91 6.25
CA GLU A 96 4.14 10.28 4.97
C GLU A 96 4.63 8.84 5.13
N ARG A 97 5.61 8.62 6.01
CA ARG A 97 6.11 7.29 6.36
C ARG A 97 5.00 6.40 6.91
N TYR A 98 4.13 6.93 7.77
CA TYR A 98 2.97 6.22 8.30
C TYR A 98 2.02 5.78 7.19
N VAL A 99 1.66 6.69 6.27
CA VAL A 99 0.75 6.40 5.16
C VAL A 99 1.34 5.32 4.25
N ARG A 100 2.62 5.43 3.87
CA ARG A 100 3.29 4.40 3.06
C ARG A 100 3.29 3.04 3.77
N ALA A 101 3.62 2.99 5.05
CA ALA A 101 3.59 1.78 5.85
C ALA A 101 2.17 1.17 5.95
N HIS A 102 1.16 2.03 6.10
CA HIS A 102 -0.24 1.61 6.18
C HIS A 102 -0.73 1.02 4.86
N ILE A 103 -0.45 1.66 3.72
CA ILE A 103 -0.80 1.13 2.40
C ILE A 103 -0.08 -0.20 2.14
N PHE A 104 1.20 -0.29 2.46
CA PHE A 104 1.95 -1.54 2.32
C PHE A 104 1.35 -2.68 3.16
N TYR A 105 0.92 -2.37 4.38
CA TYR A 105 0.23 -3.31 5.25
C TYR A 105 -1.11 -3.77 4.65
N LEU A 106 -1.92 -2.85 4.11
CA LEU A 106 -3.18 -3.17 3.44
C LEU A 106 -2.98 -4.05 2.20
N LEU A 107 -1.92 -3.79 1.42
CA LEU A 107 -1.58 -4.63 0.27
C LEU A 107 -1.28 -6.07 0.69
N GLY A 108 -0.60 -6.27 1.82
CA GLY A 108 -0.27 -7.61 2.33
C GLY A 108 -1.40 -8.34 3.05
N THR A 109 -2.40 -7.63 3.57
CA THR A 109 -3.45 -8.21 4.41
C THR A 109 -4.81 -8.30 3.72
N VAL A 110 -5.18 -7.29 2.96
CA VAL A 110 -6.52 -7.16 2.35
C VAL A 110 -6.47 -7.49 0.86
N VAL A 111 -5.50 -6.95 0.14
CA VAL A 111 -5.47 -7.02 -1.34
C VAL A 111 -4.80 -8.30 -1.83
N PHE A 112 -3.63 -8.64 -1.28
CA PHE A 112 -2.86 -9.83 -1.64
C PHE A 112 -2.52 -10.66 -0.41
N PRO A 113 -3.52 -11.18 0.32
CA PRO A 113 -3.27 -12.07 1.44
C PRO A 113 -2.52 -13.31 0.94
N ASP A 114 -1.29 -13.48 1.42
CA ASP A 114 -0.51 -14.68 1.15
C ASP A 114 -0.96 -15.84 2.05
N LYS A 115 -0.71 -17.08 1.63
CA LYS A 115 -0.97 -18.29 2.41
C LYS A 115 -0.24 -18.29 3.76
N SER A 116 0.88 -17.57 3.86
CA SER A 116 1.64 -17.41 5.10
C SER A 116 1.08 -16.33 6.05
N THR A 117 0.05 -15.57 5.64
CA THR A 117 -0.71 -14.51 6.36
C THR A 117 0.07 -13.44 7.14
N ASN A 118 1.39 -13.55 7.24
CA ASN A 118 2.23 -12.77 8.14
C ASN A 118 3.35 -12.03 7.39
N SER A 119 3.30 -11.99 6.06
CA SER A 119 4.30 -11.31 5.25
C SER A 119 3.72 -10.76 3.95
N VAL A 120 4.36 -9.72 3.45
CA VAL A 120 4.00 -8.99 2.22
C VAL A 120 5.20 -8.96 1.29
N ASN A 121 4.95 -9.09 -0.02
CA ASN A 121 6.04 -9.14 -1.01
C ASN A 121 6.70 -7.75 -1.19
N SER A 122 8.03 -7.70 -1.18
CA SER A 122 8.80 -6.46 -1.32
C SER A 122 8.64 -5.78 -2.69
N LYS A 123 8.15 -6.51 -3.71
CA LYS A 123 7.86 -5.96 -5.05
C LYS A 123 6.89 -4.78 -5.05
N PHE A 124 6.09 -4.62 -3.99
CA PHE A 124 5.16 -3.50 -3.87
C PHE A 124 5.79 -2.25 -3.27
N LEU A 125 6.96 -2.35 -2.63
CA LEU A 125 7.63 -1.19 -2.02
C LEU A 125 7.98 -0.09 -3.04
N PRO A 126 8.47 -0.38 -4.26
CA PRO A 126 8.73 0.66 -5.25
C PRO A 126 7.51 1.49 -5.63
N LEU A 127 6.31 0.91 -5.59
CA LEU A 127 5.05 1.62 -5.90
C LEU A 127 4.79 2.77 -4.94
N LEU A 128 5.31 2.67 -3.71
CA LEU A 128 5.11 3.65 -2.65
C LEU A 128 6.16 4.78 -2.68
N ARG A 129 7.20 4.68 -3.52
CA ARG A 129 8.27 5.71 -3.62
C ARG A 129 7.72 7.03 -4.14
N HIS A 130 6.78 6.97 -5.09
CA HIS A 130 6.26 8.13 -5.82
C HIS A 130 4.84 8.55 -5.38
N PHE A 131 4.45 8.24 -4.14
CA PHE A 131 3.11 8.50 -3.61
C PHE A 131 2.65 9.98 -3.67
N TYR A 132 3.54 10.96 -3.90
CA TYR A 132 3.18 12.38 -4.06
C TYR A 132 3.00 12.86 -5.50
N HIS A 133 3.26 12.02 -6.50
CA HIS A 133 3.05 12.41 -7.90
C HIS A 133 1.57 12.32 -8.32
N ILE A 134 0.67 12.47 -7.36
CA ILE A 134 -0.76 12.48 -7.56
C ILE A 134 -1.17 13.94 -7.58
N PRO A 135 -1.43 14.53 -8.76
CA PRO A 135 -1.87 15.90 -8.82
C PRO A 135 -3.20 16.01 -8.06
N ASN A 136 -3.26 16.95 -7.12
CA ASN A 136 -4.46 17.53 -6.49
C ASN A 136 -5.78 16.90 -6.97
N TYR A 137 -6.15 15.74 -6.41
CA TYR A 137 -7.54 15.33 -6.49
C TYR A 137 -8.31 16.32 -5.62
N SER A 138 -8.97 17.27 -6.28
CA SER A 138 -10.03 18.05 -5.69
C SER A 138 -11.12 17.05 -5.35
N TRP A 139 -11.09 16.53 -4.12
CA TRP A 139 -12.16 15.73 -3.55
C TRP A 139 -13.36 16.66 -3.33
N GLY A 140 -14.05 16.99 -4.42
CA GLY A 140 -15.26 17.81 -4.44
C GLY A 140 -15.06 19.20 -3.85
N GLN A 141 -14.75 20.20 -4.69
CA GLN A 141 -15.37 21.50 -4.43
C GLN A 141 -16.89 21.29 -4.45
N LEU A 142 -17.50 21.36 -3.27
CA LEU A 142 -18.94 21.56 -3.14
C LEU A 142 -19.27 22.86 -3.86
N VAL A 143 -19.87 22.74 -5.05
CA VAL A 143 -20.64 23.82 -5.67
C VAL A 143 -22.09 23.63 -5.25
#